data_AF-A0A3C1GJB2-F1
#
_entry.id   AF-A0A3C1GJB2-F1
#
_cell.length_a   1.000
_cell.length_b   1.000
_cell.length_c   1.000
_cell.angle_alpha   90.00
_cell.angle_beta   90.00
_cell.angle_gamma   90.00
#
_symmetry.space_group_name_H-M   'P 1'
#
loop_
_entity.id
_entity.type
_entity.pdbx_description
1 polymer ?
#
loop_
_entity_poly.entity_id
_entity_poly.type
_entity_poly.pdbx_seq_one_letter_code
_entity_poly.pdbx_strand_id
1 'polypeptide(L)'
;MVVTPHLGANTHEAQVNVAVDVARQIVAFRDGELVEHAVNVPVGDRETMAEQRPFIALAELLGRFCVQLERDNVERVEVVVAGQVARRDPELIARAVLKGLLERVTAEAVNLVNAHLVARDRGVTLVVRTDEAGASGYANLVTVTTQAGEKRKIIAGTAFDGMPRIVRLRDLSIEFVPEGHVLVLSYEDRPGMVGKIGTILGRHGVNIASMHVGRRSKRGSAIVVLLLDDDVPAEVVEEVRKGVEADFARVIRLEP
;
A
#
# COMPACT_ATOMS: atom_id res chain seq x y z
N MET A 1 -23.08 1.45 -39.83
CA MET A 1 -22.59 1.14 -38.46
C MET A 1 -23.36 -0.08 -37.98
N VAL A 2 -22.67 -1.16 -37.58
CA VAL A 2 -23.30 -2.38 -37.04
C VAL A 2 -23.14 -2.34 -35.52
N VAL A 3 -24.24 -2.54 -34.80
CA VAL A 3 -24.30 -2.58 -33.33
C VAL A 3 -24.98 -3.88 -32.90
N THR A 4 -24.42 -4.54 -31.89
CA THR A 4 -24.93 -5.81 -31.34
C THR A 4 -25.12 -5.68 -29.82
N PRO A 5 -26.31 -5.98 -29.27
CA PRO A 5 -26.59 -5.79 -27.85
C PRO A 5 -25.98 -6.93 -27.01
N HIS A 6 -24.80 -6.70 -26.44
CA HIS A 6 -24.14 -7.56 -25.44
C HIS A 6 -24.09 -9.08 -25.82
N LEU A 7 -24.01 -9.40 -27.12
CA LEU A 7 -24.04 -10.79 -27.61
C LEU A 7 -22.72 -11.55 -27.43
N GLY A 8 -21.63 -10.87 -27.09
CA GLY A 8 -20.29 -11.48 -26.99
C GLY A 8 -20.15 -12.58 -25.95
N ALA A 9 -20.98 -12.56 -24.89
CA ALA A 9 -21.00 -13.59 -23.84
C ALA A 9 -22.23 -14.54 -23.94
N ASN A 10 -23.01 -14.43 -25.01
CA ASN A 10 -24.30 -15.11 -25.18
C ASN A 10 -24.20 -16.32 -26.11
N THR A 11 -23.08 -17.03 -26.05
CA THR A 11 -22.89 -18.32 -26.72
C THR A 11 -23.08 -19.46 -25.73
N HIS A 12 -23.50 -20.62 -26.23
CA HIS A 12 -23.67 -21.80 -25.39
C HIS A 12 -22.35 -22.19 -24.70
N GLU A 13 -21.24 -22.09 -25.41
CA GLU A 13 -19.90 -22.39 -24.92
C GLU A 13 -19.50 -21.45 -23.76
N ALA A 14 -19.78 -20.15 -23.88
CA ALA A 14 -19.49 -19.18 -22.82
C ALA A 14 -20.32 -19.48 -21.55
N GLN A 15 -21.60 -19.81 -21.70
CA GLN A 15 -22.48 -20.14 -20.57
C GLN A 15 -22.05 -21.43 -19.85
N VAL A 16 -21.63 -22.45 -20.61
CA VAL A 16 -21.12 -23.70 -20.02
C VAL A 16 -19.83 -23.47 -19.24
N ASN A 17 -18.89 -22.70 -19.78
CA ASN A 17 -17.64 -22.39 -19.08
C ASN A 17 -17.91 -21.62 -17.77
N VAL A 18 -18.78 -20.60 -17.81
CA VAL A 18 -19.19 -19.87 -16.60
C VAL A 18 -19.83 -20.80 -15.57
N ALA A 19 -20.69 -21.73 -15.98
CA ALA A 19 -21.32 -22.69 -15.07
C ALA A 19 -20.31 -23.64 -14.43
N VAL A 20 -19.32 -24.11 -15.20
CA VAL A 20 -18.23 -24.97 -14.68
C VAL A 20 -17.35 -24.20 -13.69
N ASP A 21 -17.02 -22.94 -13.98
CA ASP A 21 -16.21 -22.11 -13.08
C ASP A 21 -16.94 -21.83 -11.76
N VAL A 22 -18.25 -21.51 -11.82
CA VAL A 22 -19.08 -21.35 -10.61
C VAL A 22 -19.17 -22.67 -9.82
N ALA A 23 -19.32 -23.81 -10.50
CA ALA A 23 -19.38 -25.11 -9.82
C ALA A 23 -18.06 -25.45 -9.11
N ARG A 24 -16.91 -25.16 -9.74
CA ARG A 24 -15.59 -25.30 -9.11
C ARG A 24 -15.46 -24.39 -7.88
N GLN A 25 -15.95 -23.16 -7.96
CA GLN A 25 -15.95 -22.23 -6.84
C GLN A 25 -16.80 -22.69 -5.66
N ILE A 26 -17.96 -23.31 -5.91
CA ILE A 26 -18.80 -23.90 -4.85
C ILE A 26 -18.08 -25.07 -4.17
N VAL A 27 -17.41 -25.92 -4.94
CA VAL A 27 -16.62 -27.04 -4.40
C VAL A 27 -15.45 -26.53 -3.57
N ALA A 28 -14.68 -25.57 -4.09
CA ALA A 28 -13.59 -24.93 -3.38
C ALA A 28 -14.08 -24.31 -2.05
N PHE A 29 -15.20 -23.59 -2.08
CA PHE A 29 -15.82 -23.02 -0.87
C PHE A 29 -16.19 -24.08 0.17
N ARG A 30 -16.82 -25.18 -0.26
CA ARG A 30 -17.20 -26.29 0.63
C ARG A 30 -15.97 -26.91 1.31
N ASP A 31 -14.87 -27.02 0.57
CA ASP A 31 -13.63 -27.66 1.02
C ASP A 31 -12.73 -26.67 1.79
N GLY A 32 -13.19 -25.43 1.99
CA GLY A 32 -12.47 -24.38 2.72
C GLY A 32 -11.32 -23.74 1.91
N GLU A 33 -11.28 -23.97 0.61
CA GLU A 33 -10.29 -23.43 -0.31
C GLU A 33 -10.65 -21.98 -0.74
N LEU A 34 -9.66 -21.24 -1.25
CA LEU A 34 -9.84 -19.87 -1.73
C LEU A 34 -10.75 -19.84 -2.97
N VAL A 35 -11.78 -19.00 -2.95
CA VAL A 35 -12.75 -18.88 -4.05
C VAL A 35 -12.30 -17.77 -5.01
N GLU A 36 -11.91 -18.14 -6.23
CA GLU A 36 -11.21 -17.27 -7.19
C GLU A 36 -11.99 -16.01 -7.65
N HIS A 37 -13.33 -16.04 -7.65
CA HIS A 37 -14.17 -14.89 -8.01
C HIS A 37 -15.20 -14.53 -6.93
N ALA A 38 -14.96 -14.82 -5.65
CA ALA A 38 -15.93 -14.40 -4.64
C ALA A 38 -16.02 -12.88 -4.59
N VAL A 39 -17.24 -12.39 -4.69
CA VAL A 39 -17.55 -10.95 -4.69
C VAL A 39 -17.57 -10.41 -3.25
N ASN A 40 -17.70 -11.31 -2.25
CA ASN A 40 -17.83 -10.96 -0.84
C ASN A 40 -16.76 -11.66 0.01
N VAL A 41 -16.21 -10.92 0.97
CA VAL A 41 -15.36 -11.46 2.05
C VAL A 41 -16.25 -12.27 3.01
N PRO A 42 -15.83 -13.46 3.49
CA PRO A 42 -16.50 -14.10 4.61
C PRO A 42 -16.44 -13.16 5.81
N VAL A 43 -17.56 -12.48 6.07
CA VAL A 43 -17.69 -11.49 7.14
C VAL A 43 -17.69 -12.28 8.44
N GLY A 44 -16.71 -12.02 9.33
CA GLY A 44 -16.79 -12.45 10.72
C GLY A 44 -18.01 -11.84 11.43
N ASP A 45 -18.11 -11.99 12.74
CA ASP A 45 -19.13 -11.24 13.48
C ASP A 45 -19.00 -9.71 13.22
N ARG A 46 -20.13 -8.98 13.25
CA ARG A 46 -20.16 -7.55 12.90
C ARG A 46 -19.24 -6.70 13.78
N GLU A 47 -19.03 -7.12 15.02
CA GLU A 47 -18.22 -6.43 16.02
C GLU A 47 -16.73 -6.53 15.67
N THR A 48 -16.23 -7.73 15.37
CA THR A 48 -14.87 -7.98 14.91
C THR A 48 -14.56 -7.22 13.63
N MET A 49 -15.51 -7.13 12.70
CA MET A 49 -15.33 -6.36 11.47
C MET A 49 -15.27 -4.84 11.73
N ALA A 50 -16.03 -4.33 12.71
CA ALA A 50 -15.95 -2.92 13.08
C ALA A 50 -14.57 -2.57 13.66
N GLU A 51 -13.99 -3.45 14.48
CA GLU A 51 -12.62 -3.31 15.02
C GLU A 51 -11.53 -3.39 13.95
N GLN A 52 -11.68 -4.27 12.96
CA GLN A 52 -10.67 -4.48 11.92
C GLN A 52 -10.72 -3.43 10.80
N ARG A 53 -11.87 -2.81 10.55
CA ARG A 53 -12.09 -1.91 9.40
C ARG A 53 -11.03 -0.80 9.27
N PRO A 54 -10.61 -0.09 10.34
CA PRO A 54 -9.52 0.88 10.26
C PRO A 54 -8.19 0.28 9.82
N PHE A 55 -7.90 -0.96 10.24
CA PHE A 55 -6.65 -1.67 9.89
C PHE A 55 -6.68 -2.26 8.48
N ILE A 56 -7.86 -2.65 7.98
CA ILE A 56 -8.05 -3.01 6.56
C ILE A 56 -7.77 -1.77 5.70
N ALA A 57 -8.37 -0.62 6.02
CA ALA A 57 -8.13 0.62 5.29
C ALA A 57 -6.66 1.05 5.34
N LEU A 58 -6.03 0.96 6.52
CA LEU A 58 -4.59 1.18 6.68
C LEU A 58 -3.78 0.23 5.81
N ALA A 59 -4.09 -1.07 5.81
CA ALA A 59 -3.35 -2.07 5.04
C ALA A 59 -3.44 -1.84 3.53
N GLU A 60 -4.63 -1.54 3.00
CA GLU A 60 -4.80 -1.13 1.60
C GLU A 60 -3.96 0.11 1.27
N LEU A 61 -3.99 1.10 2.16
CA LEU A 61 -3.18 2.31 1.99
C LEU A 61 -1.67 2.00 1.99
N LEU A 62 -1.19 1.16 2.91
CA LEU A 62 0.21 0.75 2.97
C LEU A 62 0.62 0.02 1.68
N GLY A 63 -0.26 -0.83 1.13
CA GLY A 63 -0.05 -1.47 -0.18
C GLY A 63 0.12 -0.44 -1.30
N ARG A 64 -0.82 0.51 -1.42
CA ARG A 64 -0.78 1.59 -2.44
C ARG A 64 0.46 2.48 -2.29
N PHE A 65 0.90 2.74 -1.07
CA PHE A 65 2.09 3.52 -0.78
C PHE A 65 3.36 2.76 -1.17
N CYS A 66 3.46 1.49 -0.78
CA CYS A 66 4.62 0.63 -1.06
C CYS A 66 4.88 0.50 -2.57
N VAL A 67 3.87 0.18 -3.38
CA VAL A 67 4.07 -0.04 -4.82
C VAL A 67 4.62 1.20 -5.53
N GLN A 68 4.19 2.40 -5.12
CA GLN A 68 4.64 3.67 -5.71
C GLN A 68 6.06 4.08 -5.26
N LEU A 69 6.54 3.57 -4.13
CA LEU A 69 7.94 3.73 -3.73
C LEU A 69 8.88 2.85 -4.56
N GLU A 70 8.41 1.71 -5.08
CA GLU A 70 9.22 0.78 -5.84
C GLU A 70 9.56 1.28 -7.25
N ARG A 71 10.73 0.88 -7.74
CA ARG A 71 11.12 1.07 -9.15
C ARG A 71 11.07 -0.23 -9.93
N ASP A 72 11.30 -1.31 -9.22
CA ASP A 72 11.47 -2.67 -9.72
C ASP A 72 10.24 -3.49 -9.31
N ASN A 73 10.02 -4.63 -9.95
CA ASN A 73 8.88 -5.49 -9.64
C ASN A 73 9.04 -6.09 -8.23
N VAL A 74 7.97 -6.05 -7.44
CA VAL A 74 7.93 -6.69 -6.12
C VAL A 74 7.79 -8.19 -6.30
N GLU A 75 8.72 -8.96 -5.74
CA GLU A 75 8.73 -10.43 -5.80
C GLU A 75 8.21 -11.06 -4.50
N ARG A 76 8.34 -10.32 -3.38
CA ARG A 76 7.92 -10.79 -2.08
C ARG A 76 7.37 -9.65 -1.22
N VAL A 77 6.29 -9.95 -0.51
CA VAL A 77 5.64 -9.07 0.45
C VAL A 77 5.58 -9.81 1.79
N GLU A 78 6.14 -9.22 2.83
CA GLU A 78 5.98 -9.68 4.21
C GLU A 78 5.09 -8.71 4.97
N VAL A 79 4.03 -9.21 5.59
CA VAL A 79 3.10 -8.44 6.43
C VAL A 79 3.22 -8.96 7.85
N VAL A 80 3.65 -8.09 8.75
CA VAL A 80 3.69 -8.35 10.19
C VAL A 80 2.55 -7.57 10.84
N VAL A 81 1.63 -8.29 11.47
CA VAL A 81 0.50 -7.72 12.21
C VAL A 81 0.79 -7.85 13.69
N ALA A 82 0.87 -6.74 14.39
CA ALA A 82 1.24 -6.71 15.80
C ALA A 82 0.16 -6.08 16.69
N GLY A 83 0.12 -6.52 17.96
CA GLY A 83 -0.84 -6.05 18.96
C GLY A 83 -2.17 -6.81 18.94
N GLN A 84 -3.24 -6.18 19.44
CA GLN A 84 -4.55 -6.84 19.60
C GLN A 84 -5.18 -7.26 18.28
N VAL A 85 -4.97 -6.48 17.21
CA VAL A 85 -5.48 -6.78 15.86
C VAL A 85 -4.91 -8.09 15.30
N ALA A 86 -3.73 -8.52 15.76
CA ALA A 86 -3.11 -9.78 15.34
C ALA A 86 -3.88 -11.03 15.80
N ARG A 87 -4.69 -10.91 16.87
CA ARG A 87 -5.50 -12.00 17.45
C ARG A 87 -6.80 -12.27 16.69
N ARG A 88 -7.12 -11.44 15.71
CA ARG A 88 -8.34 -11.53 14.92
C ARG A 88 -8.05 -12.23 13.60
N ASP A 89 -8.10 -11.52 12.48
CA ASP A 89 -7.82 -12.06 11.15
C ASP A 89 -6.61 -11.35 10.51
N PRO A 90 -5.36 -11.78 10.81
CA PRO A 90 -4.17 -11.21 10.20
C PRO A 90 -4.08 -11.49 8.69
N GLU A 91 -4.73 -12.55 8.20
CA GLU A 91 -4.79 -12.86 6.77
C GLU A 91 -5.64 -11.83 6.01
N LEU A 92 -6.75 -11.38 6.59
CA LEU A 92 -7.56 -10.32 5.99
C LEU A 92 -6.76 -9.01 5.85
N ILE A 93 -5.97 -8.66 6.86
CA ILE A 93 -5.06 -7.50 6.81
C ILE A 93 -4.00 -7.70 5.71
N ALA A 94 -3.43 -8.89 5.57
CA ALA A 94 -2.46 -9.17 4.52
C ALA A 94 -3.07 -9.11 3.11
N ARG A 95 -4.29 -9.61 2.91
CA ARG A 95 -5.03 -9.50 1.65
C ARG A 95 -5.34 -8.04 1.29
N ALA A 96 -5.63 -7.21 2.29
CA ALA A 96 -5.81 -5.77 2.11
C ALA A 96 -4.52 -5.09 1.63
N VAL A 97 -3.35 -5.46 2.18
CA VAL A 97 -2.04 -5.00 1.66
C VAL A 97 -1.87 -5.40 0.19
N LEU A 98 -2.12 -6.67 -0.14
CA LEU A 98 -1.99 -7.15 -1.53
C LEU A 98 -2.94 -6.43 -2.48
N LYS A 99 -4.19 -6.21 -2.09
CA LYS A 99 -5.16 -5.44 -2.88
C LYS A 99 -4.60 -4.06 -3.22
N GLY A 100 -4.16 -3.29 -2.23
CA GLY A 100 -3.61 -1.95 -2.45
C GLY A 100 -2.32 -1.97 -3.28
N LEU A 101 -1.48 -3.00 -3.12
CA LEU A 101 -0.26 -3.17 -3.90
C LEU A 101 -0.55 -3.46 -5.38
N LEU A 102 -1.60 -4.25 -5.67
CA LEU A 102 -1.85 -4.82 -7.00
C LEU A 102 -2.89 -4.04 -7.81
N GLU A 103 -3.85 -3.34 -7.19
CA GLU A 103 -5.00 -2.75 -7.91
C GLU A 103 -4.60 -1.83 -9.08
N ARG A 104 -3.49 -1.08 -8.96
CA ARG A 104 -3.06 -0.09 -9.98
C ARG A 104 -2.04 -0.61 -10.97
N VAL A 105 -1.48 -1.79 -10.73
CA VAL A 105 -0.44 -2.40 -11.58
C VAL A 105 -0.96 -3.61 -12.33
N THR A 106 -2.25 -3.90 -12.20
CA THR A 106 -2.91 -5.07 -12.78
C THR A 106 -4.15 -4.66 -13.55
N ALA A 107 -4.43 -5.35 -14.67
CA ALA A 107 -5.63 -5.10 -15.47
C ALA A 107 -6.89 -5.80 -14.91
N GLU A 108 -6.68 -6.83 -14.08
CA GLU A 108 -7.74 -7.56 -13.41
C GLU A 108 -8.18 -6.81 -12.15
N ALA A 109 -9.49 -6.79 -11.86
CA ALA A 109 -9.99 -6.19 -10.64
C ALA A 109 -9.53 -6.99 -9.40
N VAL A 110 -8.80 -6.34 -8.50
CA VAL A 110 -8.30 -6.96 -7.26
C VAL A 110 -9.21 -6.61 -6.09
N ASN A 111 -9.61 -7.60 -5.30
CA ASN A 111 -10.41 -7.48 -4.11
C ASN A 111 -9.84 -8.36 -2.98
N LEU A 112 -10.42 -8.27 -1.78
CA LEU A 112 -9.93 -8.98 -0.58
C LEU A 112 -10.05 -10.51 -0.66
N VAL A 113 -10.77 -11.06 -1.64
CA VAL A 113 -10.93 -12.50 -1.86
C VAL A 113 -9.88 -13.00 -2.85
N ASN A 114 -9.77 -12.36 -4.03
CA ASN A 114 -8.86 -12.83 -5.08
C ASN A 114 -7.42 -12.29 -4.95
N ALA A 115 -7.14 -11.33 -4.05
CA ALA A 115 -5.81 -10.71 -3.93
C ALA A 115 -4.66 -11.72 -3.80
N HIS A 116 -4.86 -12.83 -3.09
CA HIS A 116 -3.83 -13.86 -2.94
C HIS A 116 -3.57 -14.63 -4.25
N LEU A 117 -4.63 -14.96 -4.98
CA LEU A 117 -4.55 -15.61 -6.29
C LEU A 117 -3.81 -14.71 -7.28
N VAL A 118 -4.26 -13.45 -7.38
CA VAL A 118 -3.68 -12.44 -8.27
C VAL A 118 -2.19 -12.20 -7.96
N ALA A 119 -1.81 -12.19 -6.69
CA ALA A 119 -0.42 -12.09 -6.26
C ALA A 119 0.41 -13.28 -6.74
N ARG A 120 -0.08 -14.50 -6.49
CA ARG A 120 0.60 -15.75 -6.87
C ARG A 120 0.81 -15.85 -8.38
N ASP A 121 -0.20 -15.52 -9.17
CA ASP A 121 -0.16 -15.59 -10.63
C ASP A 121 0.84 -14.56 -11.23
N ARG A 122 1.17 -13.52 -10.45
CA ARG A 122 2.22 -12.55 -10.77
C ARG A 122 3.59 -12.86 -10.16
N GLY A 123 3.73 -14.03 -9.52
CA GLY A 123 4.97 -14.43 -8.87
C GLY A 123 5.28 -13.66 -7.59
N VAL A 124 4.30 -12.97 -6.99
CA VAL A 124 4.47 -12.26 -5.71
C VAL A 124 4.22 -13.22 -4.56
N THR A 125 5.26 -13.51 -3.78
CA THR A 125 5.15 -14.35 -2.59
C THR A 125 4.68 -13.53 -1.39
N LEU A 126 3.54 -13.88 -0.79
CA LEU A 126 3.08 -13.30 0.47
C LEU A 126 3.58 -14.12 1.66
N VAL A 127 4.08 -13.44 2.69
CA VAL A 127 4.34 -14.03 4.02
C VAL A 127 3.65 -13.21 5.08
N VAL A 128 2.83 -13.87 5.89
CA VAL A 128 2.10 -13.25 7.01
C VAL A 128 2.73 -13.71 8.32
N ARG A 129 2.95 -12.75 9.23
CA ARG A 129 3.47 -13.00 10.57
C ARG A 129 2.65 -12.20 11.59
N THR A 130 2.55 -12.74 12.79
CA THR A 130 1.93 -12.06 13.92
C THR A 130 2.97 -11.78 15.01
N ASP A 131 2.83 -10.63 15.67
CA ASP A 131 3.58 -10.29 16.88
C ASP A 131 2.60 -9.74 17.93
N GLU A 132 2.02 -10.65 18.71
CA GLU A 132 1.06 -10.27 19.75
C GLU A 132 1.71 -9.50 20.91
N ALA A 133 3.02 -9.65 21.10
CA ALA A 133 3.75 -9.12 22.27
C ALA A 133 4.37 -7.74 22.00
N GLY A 134 4.59 -7.37 20.73
CA GLY A 134 5.39 -6.20 20.37
C GLY A 134 4.79 -5.38 19.24
N ALA A 135 4.19 -4.23 19.58
CA ALA A 135 3.85 -3.17 18.62
C ALA A 135 4.75 -1.92 18.78
N SER A 136 5.96 -2.10 19.33
CA SER A 136 7.01 -1.07 19.43
C SER A 136 6.51 0.30 19.93
N GLY A 137 5.70 0.32 20.99
CA GLY A 137 5.13 1.55 21.56
C GLY A 137 3.73 1.92 21.07
N TYR A 138 3.17 1.19 20.09
CA TYR A 138 1.79 1.31 19.65
C TYR A 138 0.92 0.17 20.21
N ALA A 139 -0.40 0.36 20.28
CA ALA A 139 -1.33 -0.70 20.68
C ALA A 139 -1.52 -1.75 19.58
N ASN A 140 -1.46 -1.31 18.32
CA ASN A 140 -1.57 -2.12 17.12
C ASN A 140 -0.61 -1.56 16.08
N LEU A 141 0.05 -2.42 15.31
CA LEU A 141 0.99 -1.99 14.26
C LEU A 141 0.92 -2.96 13.08
N VAL A 142 0.78 -2.44 11.87
CA VAL A 142 0.90 -3.21 10.63
C VAL A 142 2.20 -2.80 9.97
N THR A 143 3.12 -3.75 9.80
CA THR A 143 4.38 -3.54 9.07
C THR A 143 4.31 -4.27 7.74
N VAL A 144 4.58 -3.57 6.65
CA VAL A 144 4.72 -4.13 5.31
C VAL A 144 6.18 -4.03 4.89
N THR A 145 6.75 -5.15 4.46
CA THR A 145 8.08 -5.22 3.85
C THR A 145 7.96 -5.71 2.43
N THR A 146 8.29 -4.87 1.46
CA THR A 146 8.41 -5.24 0.05
C THR A 146 9.86 -5.60 -0.28
N GLN A 147 10.04 -6.62 -1.11
CA GLN A 147 11.33 -7.00 -1.66
C GLN A 147 11.27 -7.02 -3.18
N ALA A 148 12.21 -6.31 -3.81
CA ALA A 148 12.45 -6.30 -5.24
C ALA A 148 13.95 -6.54 -5.49
N GLY A 149 14.31 -7.74 -5.95
CA GLY A 149 15.69 -8.21 -5.95
C GLY A 149 16.33 -8.16 -4.54
N GLU A 150 17.47 -7.48 -4.42
CA GLU A 150 18.18 -7.31 -3.15
C GLU A 150 17.64 -6.15 -2.29
N LYS A 151 16.80 -5.28 -2.86
CA LYS A 151 16.29 -4.11 -2.15
C LYS A 151 15.09 -4.49 -1.31
N ARG A 152 15.10 -4.02 -0.05
CA ARG A 152 13.96 -4.12 0.87
C ARG A 152 13.50 -2.75 1.29
N LYS A 153 12.20 -2.53 1.25
CA LYS A 153 11.56 -1.34 1.85
C LYS A 153 10.61 -1.79 2.93
N ILE A 154 10.64 -1.08 4.05
CA ILE A 154 9.82 -1.36 5.22
C ILE A 154 8.96 -0.12 5.46
N ILE A 155 7.67 -0.32 5.66
CA ILE A 155 6.75 0.73 6.09
C ILE A 155 5.95 0.16 7.24
N ALA A 156 5.71 0.95 8.28
CA ALA A 156 4.75 0.57 9.30
C ALA A 156 3.74 1.68 9.55
N GLY A 157 2.53 1.27 9.86
CA GLY A 157 1.45 2.17 10.20
C GLY A 157 0.61 1.64 11.34
N THR A 158 -0.19 2.54 11.90
CA THR A 158 -1.19 2.25 12.92
C THR A 158 -2.48 3.01 12.57
N ALA A 159 -3.57 2.67 13.26
CA ALA A 159 -4.82 3.42 13.18
C ALA A 159 -5.10 4.06 14.54
N PHE A 160 -5.30 5.37 14.56
CA PHE A 160 -5.64 6.14 15.76
C PHE A 160 -6.97 6.86 15.52
N ASP A 161 -7.95 6.67 16.40
CA ASP A 161 -9.33 7.14 16.22
C ASP A 161 -9.94 6.78 14.85
N GLY A 162 -9.62 5.59 14.35
CA GLY A 162 -10.07 5.11 13.04
C GLY A 162 -9.31 5.69 11.84
N MET A 163 -8.40 6.65 12.04
CA MET A 163 -7.61 7.26 10.98
C MET A 163 -6.26 6.57 10.80
N PRO A 164 -5.86 6.21 9.57
CA PRO A 164 -4.57 5.60 9.30
C PRO A 164 -3.42 6.61 9.47
N ARG A 165 -2.33 6.15 10.06
CA ARG A 165 -1.07 6.89 10.18
C ARG A 165 0.09 6.01 9.77
N ILE A 166 0.99 6.53 8.95
CA ILE A 166 2.32 5.93 8.79
C ILE A 166 3.17 6.42 9.96
N VAL A 167 3.81 5.49 10.65
CA VAL A 167 4.65 5.77 11.84
C VAL A 167 6.11 5.37 11.64
N ARG A 168 6.42 4.66 10.55
CA ARG A 168 7.77 4.23 10.21
C ARG A 168 7.98 4.12 8.70
N LEU A 169 9.12 4.64 8.24
CA LEU A 169 9.66 4.38 6.91
C LEU A 169 11.10 3.88 7.03
N ARG A 170 11.36 2.70 6.49
CA ARG A 170 12.59 1.94 6.66
C ARG A 170 12.86 1.69 8.15
N ASP A 171 13.94 2.25 8.65
CA ASP A 171 14.38 2.20 10.04
C ASP A 171 14.13 3.52 10.79
N LEU A 172 13.47 4.48 10.15
CA LEU A 172 13.23 5.81 10.70
C LEU A 172 11.80 5.93 11.25
N SER A 173 11.69 6.41 12.48
CA SER A 173 10.40 6.80 13.07
C SER A 173 9.95 8.11 12.44
N ILE A 174 8.76 8.10 11.83
CA ILE A 174 8.16 9.25 11.15
C ILE A 174 6.65 9.10 11.17
N GLU A 175 5.96 10.06 11.78
CA GLU A 175 4.50 10.01 11.94
C GLU A 175 3.81 11.04 11.05
N PHE A 176 2.90 10.58 10.18
CA PHE A 176 2.04 11.43 9.37
C PHE A 176 0.76 10.70 8.92
N VAL A 177 -0.29 11.45 8.60
CA VAL A 177 -1.49 10.94 7.92
C VAL A 177 -1.21 10.93 6.42
N PRO A 178 -1.20 9.78 5.75
CA PRO A 178 -0.87 9.70 4.34
C PRO A 178 -2.08 10.06 3.46
N GLU A 179 -2.09 11.27 2.90
CA GLU A 179 -3.18 11.78 2.07
C GLU A 179 -2.66 12.61 0.87
N GLY A 180 -3.48 12.72 -0.18
CA GLY A 180 -3.21 13.58 -1.33
C GLY A 180 -1.91 13.22 -2.06
N HIS A 181 -1.06 14.22 -2.27
CA HIS A 181 0.21 14.09 -2.99
C HIS A 181 1.35 14.08 -1.97
N VAL A 182 2.09 12.97 -1.91
CA VAL A 182 3.17 12.79 -0.93
C VAL A 182 4.51 12.70 -1.63
N LEU A 183 5.38 13.70 -1.44
CA LEU A 183 6.77 13.68 -1.92
C LEU A 183 7.69 13.10 -0.84
N VAL A 184 8.28 11.94 -1.13
CA VAL A 184 9.25 11.26 -0.28
C VAL A 184 10.66 11.47 -0.83
N LEU A 185 11.54 12.03 0.00
CA LEU A 185 12.93 12.33 -0.31
C LEU A 185 13.86 11.61 0.67
N SER A 186 15.02 11.16 0.19
CA SER A 186 16.14 10.70 1.03
C SER A 186 17.40 11.46 0.63
N TYR A 187 18.02 12.17 1.57
CA TYR A 187 19.21 12.98 1.34
C TYR A 187 20.04 13.15 2.62
N GLU A 188 21.25 13.69 2.51
CA GLU A 188 22.10 14.03 3.67
C GLU A 188 21.69 15.36 4.32
N ASP A 189 21.32 15.33 5.61
CA ASP A 189 20.83 16.50 6.34
C ASP A 189 21.95 17.53 6.61
N ARG A 190 22.03 18.54 5.73
CA ARG A 190 22.96 19.68 5.83
C ARG A 190 22.21 21.03 5.84
N PRO A 191 22.81 22.10 6.38
CA PRO A 191 22.16 23.41 6.43
C PRO A 191 21.65 23.87 5.05
N GLY A 192 20.42 24.39 5.03
CA GLY A 192 19.78 24.95 3.83
C GLY A 192 19.01 23.97 2.95
N MET A 193 19.01 22.65 3.22
CA MET A 193 18.30 21.68 2.37
C MET A 193 16.79 21.93 2.31
N VAL A 194 16.14 22.11 3.47
CA VAL A 194 14.69 22.41 3.54
C VAL A 194 14.34 23.70 2.79
N GLY A 195 15.17 24.74 2.94
CA GLY A 195 14.99 26.02 2.25
C GLY A 195 15.07 25.88 0.72
N LYS A 196 16.01 25.08 0.22
CA LYS A 196 16.12 24.76 -1.21
C LYS A 196 14.86 24.06 -1.73
N ILE A 197 14.38 23.04 -1.01
CA ILE A 197 13.16 22.31 -1.41
C ILE A 197 11.97 23.27 -1.50
N GLY A 198 11.75 24.07 -0.44
CA GLY A 198 10.67 25.06 -0.40
C GLY A 198 10.78 26.11 -1.50
N THR A 199 11.98 26.58 -1.83
CA THR A 199 12.20 27.56 -2.91
C THR A 199 11.87 26.97 -4.27
N ILE A 200 12.31 25.72 -4.55
CA ILE A 200 12.02 25.06 -5.82
C ILE A 200 10.51 24.83 -5.96
N LEU A 201 9.86 24.22 -4.96
CA LEU A 201 8.42 23.96 -4.99
C LEU A 201 7.61 25.26 -5.11
N GLY A 202 7.96 26.29 -4.33
CA GLY A 202 7.28 27.58 -4.36
C GLY A 202 7.42 28.31 -5.71
N ARG A 203 8.56 28.16 -6.40
CA ARG A 203 8.74 28.72 -7.75
C ARG A 203 7.80 28.09 -8.79
N HIS A 204 7.44 26.83 -8.57
CA HIS A 204 6.48 26.09 -9.39
C HIS A 204 5.04 26.20 -8.86
N GLY A 205 4.80 27.04 -7.85
CA GLY A 205 3.46 27.27 -7.28
C GLY A 205 2.92 26.10 -6.46
N VAL A 206 3.76 25.16 -6.03
CA VAL A 206 3.35 23.99 -5.25
C VAL A 206 3.40 24.32 -3.76
N ASN A 207 2.25 24.25 -3.09
CA ASN A 207 2.16 24.44 -1.65
C ASN A 207 2.52 23.17 -0.86
N ILE A 208 3.12 23.36 0.33
CA ILE A 208 3.45 22.27 1.27
C ILE A 208 2.46 22.34 2.43
N ALA A 209 1.55 21.38 2.53
CA ALA A 209 0.58 21.28 3.62
C ALA A 209 1.25 20.89 4.94
N SER A 210 2.16 19.92 4.90
CA SER A 210 2.94 19.50 6.05
C SER A 210 4.28 18.88 5.65
N MET A 211 5.23 18.89 6.60
CA MET A 211 6.56 18.35 6.43
C MET A 211 6.94 17.49 7.63
N HIS A 212 7.37 16.28 7.36
CA HIS A 212 7.79 15.31 8.36
C HIS A 212 9.22 14.83 8.05
N VAL A 213 10.07 14.78 9.07
CA VAL A 213 11.48 14.43 8.91
C VAL A 213 11.84 13.29 9.86
N GLY A 214 12.28 12.17 9.30
CA GLY A 214 12.90 11.07 10.03
C GLY A 214 14.42 11.11 9.84
N ARG A 215 15.21 10.99 10.91
CA ARG A 215 16.68 10.88 10.82
C ARG A 215 17.24 10.00 11.92
N ARG A 216 18.27 9.19 11.62
CA ARG A 216 18.94 8.32 12.61
C ARG A 216 19.76 9.12 13.62
N SER A 217 20.42 10.18 13.15
CA SER A 217 21.32 11.00 13.94
C SER A 217 21.30 12.44 13.41
N LYS A 218 21.78 13.39 14.22
CA LYS A 218 21.98 14.77 13.75
C LYS A 218 23.02 14.75 12.62
N ARG A 219 22.71 15.39 11.49
CA ARG A 219 23.59 15.52 10.30
C ARG A 219 23.89 14.22 9.55
N GLY A 220 22.99 13.23 9.62
CA GLY A 220 23.09 11.98 8.85
C GLY A 220 22.09 11.92 7.69
N SER A 221 21.94 10.72 7.12
CA SER A 221 20.87 10.44 6.15
C SER A 221 19.50 10.68 6.79
N ALA A 222 18.67 11.47 6.10
CA ALA A 222 17.32 11.81 6.51
C ALA A 222 16.32 11.40 5.43
N ILE A 223 15.14 10.97 5.86
CA ILE A 223 13.96 10.88 5.01
C ILE A 223 13.08 12.09 5.32
N VAL A 224 12.69 12.81 4.28
CA VAL A 224 11.70 13.87 4.35
C VAL A 224 10.47 13.44 3.60
N VAL A 225 9.32 13.62 4.23
CA VAL A 225 8.00 13.40 3.64
C VAL A 225 7.28 14.75 3.64
N LEU A 226 6.86 15.17 2.45
CA LEU A 226 6.08 16.39 2.25
C LEU A 226 4.70 16.00 1.76
N LEU A 227 3.67 16.47 2.45
CA LEU A 227 2.32 16.46 1.93
C LEU A 227 2.12 17.75 1.14
N LEU A 228 1.63 17.60 -0.09
CA LEU A 228 1.48 18.67 -1.06
C LEU A 228 0.00 18.77 -1.45
N ASP A 229 -0.47 20.01 -1.64
CA ASP A 229 -1.86 20.25 -2.03
C ASP A 229 -2.13 19.80 -3.46
N ASP A 230 -1.13 19.95 -4.33
CA ASP A 230 -1.23 19.71 -5.77
C ASP A 230 -0.25 18.62 -6.24
N ASP A 231 -0.57 18.01 -7.37
CA ASP A 231 0.35 17.07 -8.02
C ASP A 231 1.61 17.78 -8.51
N VAL A 232 2.74 17.08 -8.48
CA VAL A 232 4.03 17.63 -8.87
C VAL A 232 4.53 16.95 -10.14
N PRO A 233 4.77 17.72 -11.22
CA PRO A 233 5.35 17.20 -12.45
C PRO A 233 6.70 16.54 -12.21
N ALA A 234 7.00 15.47 -12.96
CA ALA A 234 8.25 14.72 -12.80
C ALA A 234 9.51 15.58 -12.96
N GLU A 235 9.45 16.62 -13.79
CA GLU A 235 10.53 17.59 -14.01
C GLU A 235 10.85 18.38 -12.73
N VAL A 236 9.82 18.80 -11.99
CA VAL A 236 9.97 19.52 -10.71
C VAL A 236 10.52 18.59 -9.64
N VAL A 237 10.06 17.34 -9.59
CA VAL A 237 10.61 16.32 -8.67
C VAL A 237 12.09 16.09 -8.93
N GLU A 238 12.50 16.00 -10.20
CA GLU A 238 13.90 15.82 -10.57
C GLU A 238 14.74 17.06 -10.28
N GLU A 239 14.16 18.26 -10.42
CA GLU A 239 14.81 19.51 -10.01
C GLU A 239 15.07 19.53 -8.50
N VAL A 240 14.05 19.22 -7.68
CA VAL A 240 14.19 19.09 -6.23
C VAL A 240 15.28 18.07 -5.90
N ARG A 241 15.21 16.87 -6.52
CA ARG A 241 16.19 15.79 -6.30
C ARG A 241 17.63 16.26 -6.55
N LYS A 242 17.88 16.96 -7.66
CA LYS A 242 19.20 17.52 -7.98
C LYS A 242 19.60 18.64 -7.03
N GLY A 243 18.67 19.54 -6.68
CA GLY A 243 18.94 20.71 -5.84
C GLY A 243 19.40 20.37 -4.42
N VAL A 244 18.92 19.25 -3.87
CA VAL A 244 19.35 18.74 -2.56
C VAL A 244 20.30 17.54 -2.62
N GLU A 245 20.71 17.11 -3.82
CA GLU A 245 21.55 15.92 -4.02
C GLU A 245 20.92 14.66 -3.37
N ALA A 246 19.61 14.47 -3.57
CA ALA A 246 18.88 13.34 -3.00
C ALA A 246 19.17 12.03 -3.75
N ASP A 247 19.44 10.97 -2.98
CA ASP A 247 19.58 9.60 -3.45
C ASP A 247 18.24 9.02 -3.91
N PHE A 248 17.15 9.51 -3.32
CA PHE A 248 15.80 9.06 -3.60
C PHE A 248 14.83 10.24 -3.61
N ALA A 249 13.97 10.29 -4.62
CA ALA A 249 12.84 11.21 -4.73
C ALA A 249 11.69 10.52 -5.45
N ARG A 250 10.51 10.47 -4.83
CA ARG A 250 9.28 9.92 -5.42
C ARG A 250 8.05 10.69 -4.93
N VAL A 251 7.13 10.92 -5.86
CA VAL A 251 5.78 11.39 -5.55
C VAL A 251 4.86 10.18 -5.52
N ILE A 252 4.11 10.07 -4.43
CA ILE A 252 3.09 9.06 -4.21
C ILE A 252 1.75 9.78 -4.28
N ARG A 253 0.84 9.24 -5.08
CA ARG A 253 -0.52 9.76 -5.27
C ARG A 253 -1.47 8.85 -4.51
N LEU A 254 -2.05 9.38 -3.46
CA LEU A 254 -3.07 8.72 -2.66
C LEU A 254 -4.38 9.41 -2.98
N GLU A 255 -4.99 9.01 -4.10
CA GLU A 255 -6.34 9.45 -4.42
C GLU A 255 -7.30 8.99 -3.31
N PRO A 256 -8.32 9.82 -2.98
CA PRO A 256 -9.40 9.44 -2.09
C PRO A 256 -10.18 8.21 -2.58
#